data_AF-A0A1H3NJK8-F1
#
_entry.id   AF-A0A1H3NJK8-F1
#
_cell.length_a   1.000
_cell.length_b   1.000
_cell.length_c   1.000
_cell.angle_alpha   90.00
_cell.angle_beta   90.00
_cell.angle_gamma   90.00
#
_symmetry.space_group_name_H-M   'P 1'
#
loop_
_entity.id
_entity.type
_entity.pdbx_description
1 polymer ?
#
loop_
_entity_poly.entity_id
_entity_poly.type
_entity_poly.pdbx_seq_one_letter_code
_entity_poly.pdbx_strand_id
1 'polypeptide(L)'
;MRDTAFVDGCALERFVETFWGYGRFDAPLWFVGMEEACGRHDFPLRFSAWRRRGERTIDDAAEYHREINAGSLFSQGAPLQKTWDKLIRCQLAAFGKPAGKETARRFQVEKLGRVTPSTDPTCLIELMPLPSPSQKDWWISEYTDLEYLQSRKLYMREILPRRIEALNGLIAQYTPKAVVFYGMGYRRSLEKITGALKKSERMSRLFEAKGDQTRFFLTAHPTFHGMSNDHFIELGDRLRDSLK
;
A
#
# COMPACT_ATOMS: atom_id res chain seq x y z
N MET A 1 -8.53 29.78 -15.18
CA MET A 1 -7.49 29.20 -14.30
C MET A 1 -8.09 29.08 -12.92
N ARG A 2 -8.22 27.86 -12.38
CA ARG A 2 -8.53 27.73 -10.94
C ARG A 2 -7.19 27.77 -10.22
N ASP A 3 -7.13 28.64 -9.22
CA ASP A 3 -6.01 28.80 -8.29
C ASP A 3 -5.74 27.44 -7.62
N THR A 4 -4.67 26.75 -8.03
CA THR A 4 -4.25 25.53 -7.33
C THR A 4 -3.58 25.97 -6.05
N ALA A 5 -4.20 25.67 -4.91
CA ALA A 5 -3.63 25.98 -3.61
C ALA A 5 -2.27 25.27 -3.47
N PHE A 6 -1.20 26.05 -3.52
CA PHE A 6 0.15 25.56 -3.32
C PHE A 6 0.27 24.95 -1.91
N VAL A 7 0.97 23.82 -1.80
CA VAL A 7 1.17 23.16 -0.51
C VAL A 7 2.51 23.58 0.10
N ASP A 8 2.55 23.67 1.43
CA ASP A 8 3.78 23.97 2.17
C ASP A 8 4.89 22.94 1.84
N GLY A 9 5.99 23.39 1.26
CA GLY A 9 7.08 22.52 0.78
C GLY A 9 7.69 21.68 1.89
N CYS A 10 7.99 22.29 3.05
CA CYS A 10 8.55 21.58 4.19
C CYS A 10 7.62 20.48 4.71
N ALA A 11 6.31 20.75 4.80
CA ALA A 11 5.33 19.72 5.17
C ALA A 11 5.16 18.65 4.09
N LEU A 12 5.29 19.00 2.82
CA LEU A 12 5.25 18.03 1.72
C LEU A 12 6.47 17.09 1.75
N GLU A 13 7.66 17.61 2.03
CA GLU A 13 8.86 16.78 2.26
C GLU A 13 8.62 15.80 3.40
N ARG A 14 8.12 16.27 4.55
CA ARG A 14 7.78 15.39 5.67
C ARG A 14 6.73 14.34 5.30
N PHE A 15 5.71 14.68 4.51
CA PHE A 15 4.73 13.70 4.03
C PHE A 15 5.40 12.62 3.18
N VAL A 16 6.24 13.03 2.23
CA VAL A 16 6.99 12.14 1.34
C VAL A 16 7.90 11.19 2.11
N GLU A 17 8.52 11.69 3.18
CA GLU A 17 9.46 10.92 3.99
C GLU A 17 8.77 9.99 4.98
N THR A 18 7.71 10.47 5.63
CA THR A 18 7.18 9.82 6.83
C THR A 18 5.88 9.06 6.62
N PHE A 19 5.02 9.42 5.66
CA PHE A 19 3.76 8.71 5.46
C PHE A 19 4.00 7.37 4.73
N TRP A 20 3.51 6.28 5.30
CA TRP A 20 3.62 4.93 4.73
C TRP A 20 2.30 4.32 4.31
N GLY A 21 1.18 4.75 4.90
CA GLY A 21 -0.14 4.19 4.59
C GLY A 21 -0.93 3.90 5.86
N TYR A 22 -1.49 2.69 5.95
CA TYR A 22 -2.54 2.39 6.92
C TYR A 22 -2.34 1.08 7.70
N GLY A 23 -2.87 1.04 8.93
CA GLY A 23 -2.86 -0.14 9.78
C GLY A 23 -1.70 -0.17 10.77
N ARG A 24 -0.99 -1.29 10.89
CA ARG A 24 0.03 -1.49 11.94
C ARG A 24 1.28 -2.17 11.41
N PHE A 25 2.46 -1.67 11.77
CA PHE A 25 3.72 -2.31 11.40
C PHE A 25 3.95 -3.65 12.10
N ASP A 26 3.36 -3.89 13.28
CA ASP A 26 3.44 -5.19 13.95
C ASP A 26 2.52 -6.27 13.34
N ALA A 27 1.80 -5.97 12.25
CA ALA A 27 1.07 -6.97 11.51
C ALA A 27 2.06 -8.01 10.92
N PRO A 28 1.77 -9.31 11.00
CA PRO A 28 2.66 -10.35 10.48
C PRO A 28 2.64 -10.42 8.94
N LEU A 29 1.63 -9.86 8.28
CA LEU A 29 1.49 -9.80 6.83
C LEU A 29 1.38 -8.34 6.38
N TRP A 30 2.31 -7.90 5.53
CA TRP A 30 2.31 -6.57 4.93
C TRP A 30 1.95 -6.64 3.46
N PHE A 31 1.14 -5.68 3.00
CA PHE A 31 0.86 -5.46 1.59
C PHE A 31 1.48 -4.13 1.16
N VAL A 32 2.36 -4.18 0.16
CA VAL A 32 3.12 -3.01 -0.30
C VAL A 32 2.78 -2.71 -1.75
N GLY A 33 2.03 -1.64 -1.95
CA GLY A 33 1.78 -1.01 -3.23
C GLY A 33 2.87 -0.02 -3.61
N MET A 34 2.89 0.38 -4.88
CA MET A 34 3.87 1.36 -5.34
C MET A 34 3.44 2.79 -5.02
N GLU A 35 2.19 3.14 -5.31
CA GLU A 35 1.70 4.52 -5.32
C GLU A 35 0.26 4.54 -4.81
N GLU A 36 -0.07 5.57 -4.00
CA GLU A 36 -1.44 5.77 -3.54
C GLU A 36 -2.39 6.04 -4.73
N ALA A 37 -3.56 5.41 -4.71
CA ALA A 37 -4.62 5.72 -5.64
C ALA A 37 -5.33 7.03 -5.23
N CYS A 38 -4.96 8.13 -5.86
CA CYS A 38 -5.55 9.45 -5.61
C CYS A 38 -5.66 10.26 -6.92
N GLY A 39 -6.78 10.97 -7.10
CA GLY A 39 -6.96 11.89 -8.22
C GLY A 39 -6.28 13.24 -7.98
N ARG A 40 -6.08 14.01 -9.06
CA ARG A 40 -5.48 15.35 -9.03
C ARG A 40 -6.11 16.27 -8.00
N HIS A 41 -7.44 16.28 -7.94
CA HIS A 41 -8.18 17.17 -7.06
C HIS A 41 -8.31 16.65 -5.63
N ASP A 42 -8.00 15.38 -5.38
CA ASP A 42 -8.12 14.76 -4.06
C ASP A 42 -6.85 14.97 -3.21
N PHE A 43 -5.70 15.23 -3.85
CA PHE A 43 -4.41 15.32 -3.17
C PHE A 43 -4.33 16.43 -2.11
N PRO A 44 -4.74 17.69 -2.40
CA PRO A 44 -4.71 18.74 -1.37
C PRO A 44 -5.57 18.37 -0.15
N LEU A 45 -6.70 17.68 -0.35
CA LEU A 45 -7.57 17.23 0.72
C LEU A 45 -6.89 16.12 1.56
N ARG A 46 -6.26 15.14 0.92
CA ARG A 46 -5.48 14.08 1.57
C ARG A 46 -4.31 14.65 2.38
N PHE A 47 -3.50 15.48 1.75
CA PHE A 47 -2.37 16.12 2.41
C PHE A 47 -2.81 16.95 3.63
N SER A 48 -3.88 17.73 3.49
CA SER A 48 -4.43 18.50 4.61
C SER A 48 -4.98 17.62 5.73
N ALA A 49 -5.61 16.48 5.40
CA ALA A 49 -6.08 15.52 6.39
C ALA A 49 -4.91 14.89 7.15
N TRP A 50 -3.86 14.45 6.46
CA TRP A 50 -2.64 13.95 7.11
C TRP A 50 -2.06 14.95 8.13
N ARG A 51 -1.99 16.24 7.76
CA ARG A 51 -1.52 17.29 8.68
C ARG A 51 -2.41 17.43 9.92
N ARG A 52 -3.73 17.54 9.74
CA ARG A 52 -4.69 17.67 10.85
C ARG A 52 -4.70 16.45 11.77
N ARG A 53 -4.38 15.28 11.22
CA ARG A 53 -4.29 14.02 11.97
C ARG A 53 -2.97 13.84 12.72
N GLY A 54 -2.09 14.83 12.64
CA GLY A 54 -0.83 14.88 13.39
C GLY A 54 0.36 14.30 12.63
N GLU A 55 0.36 14.39 11.29
CA GLU A 55 1.50 14.01 10.44
C GLU A 55 1.97 12.55 10.68
N ARG A 56 1.00 11.64 10.87
CA ARG A 56 1.27 10.24 11.25
C ARG A 56 2.04 9.49 10.19
N THR A 57 2.93 8.60 10.65
CA THR A 57 3.70 7.68 9.80
C THR A 57 2.83 6.56 9.21
N ILE A 58 1.90 6.04 10.01
CA ILE A 58 0.88 5.06 9.60
C ILE A 58 -0.44 5.47 10.25
N ASP A 59 -1.55 5.40 9.53
CA ASP A 59 -2.83 5.93 9.99
C ASP A 59 -3.96 4.89 10.00
N ASP A 60 -5.09 5.22 10.61
CA ASP A 60 -6.31 4.42 10.53
C ASP A 60 -7.01 4.68 9.20
N ALA A 61 -7.14 3.65 8.38
CA ALA A 61 -7.71 3.76 7.05
C ALA A 61 -9.11 4.37 7.08
N ALA A 62 -9.99 3.94 7.98
CA ALA A 62 -11.37 4.43 7.95
C ALA A 62 -11.50 5.85 8.50
N GLU A 63 -10.74 6.19 9.54
CA GLU A 63 -10.74 7.55 10.06
C GLU A 63 -10.15 8.54 9.05
N TYR A 64 -9.02 8.18 8.44
CA TYR A 64 -8.41 8.98 7.38
C TYR A 64 -9.36 9.15 6.20
N HIS A 65 -9.98 8.06 5.73
CA HIS A 65 -10.94 8.12 4.62
C HIS A 65 -12.20 8.91 4.99
N ARG A 66 -12.65 8.89 6.24
CA ARG A 66 -13.75 9.76 6.71
C ARG A 66 -13.39 11.24 6.57
N GLU A 67 -12.16 11.60 6.93
CA GLU A 67 -11.71 13.00 6.89
C GLU A 67 -11.54 13.55 5.47
N ILE A 68 -11.31 12.69 4.49
CA ILE A 68 -11.25 13.06 3.07
C ILE A 68 -12.57 12.81 2.32
N ASN A 69 -13.69 12.72 3.04
CA ASN A 69 -15.03 12.49 2.48
C ASN A 69 -15.19 11.16 1.70
N ALA A 70 -14.35 10.17 1.97
CA ALA A 70 -14.39 8.81 1.42
C ALA A 70 -14.80 7.75 2.46
N GLY A 71 -15.40 8.18 3.58
CA GLY A 71 -15.77 7.30 4.70
C GLY A 71 -16.84 6.26 4.35
N SER A 72 -17.60 6.45 3.27
CA SER A 72 -18.61 5.50 2.80
C SER A 72 -18.03 4.12 2.42
N LEU A 73 -16.73 4.04 2.13
CA LEU A 73 -16.00 2.77 1.91
C LEU A 73 -15.93 1.89 3.16
N PHE A 74 -16.15 2.48 4.34
CA PHE A 74 -16.08 1.82 5.64
C PHE A 74 -17.43 1.84 6.37
N SER A 75 -18.53 2.09 5.64
CA SER A 75 -19.88 2.05 6.18
C SER A 75 -20.54 0.69 5.94
N GLN A 76 -21.58 0.37 6.71
CA GLN A 76 -22.39 -0.82 6.46
C GLN A 76 -22.93 -0.81 5.03
N GLY A 77 -22.83 -1.94 4.34
CA GLY A 77 -23.25 -2.07 2.94
C GLY A 77 -22.28 -1.46 1.92
N ALA A 78 -21.10 -0.99 2.34
CA ALA A 78 -20.10 -0.42 1.44
C ALA A 78 -19.78 -1.34 0.24
N PRO A 79 -19.60 -0.78 -0.97
CA PRO A 79 -19.04 -1.53 -2.06
C PRO A 79 -17.59 -1.93 -1.71
N LEU A 80 -17.19 -3.11 -2.20
CA LEU A 80 -15.82 -3.57 -2.09
C LEU A 80 -14.92 -2.71 -2.99
N GLN A 81 -13.89 -2.10 -2.40
CA GLN A 81 -12.88 -1.36 -3.16
C GLN A 81 -12.02 -2.39 -3.92
N LYS A 82 -11.84 -2.20 -5.24
CA LYS A 82 -11.31 -3.25 -6.14
C LYS A 82 -9.93 -3.80 -5.77
N THR A 83 -9.05 -2.95 -5.25
CA THR A 83 -7.71 -3.32 -4.80
C THR A 83 -7.81 -4.03 -3.46
N TRP A 84 -8.48 -3.40 -2.50
CA TRP A 84 -8.64 -3.90 -1.13
C TRP A 84 -9.38 -5.23 -1.09
N ASP A 85 -10.40 -5.46 -1.91
CA ASP A 85 -11.12 -6.74 -1.99
C ASP A 85 -10.15 -7.91 -2.17
N LYS A 86 -9.18 -7.75 -3.08
CA LYS A 86 -8.21 -8.81 -3.36
C LYS A 86 -7.19 -8.97 -2.25
N LEU A 87 -6.69 -7.86 -1.69
CA LEU A 87 -5.77 -7.90 -0.55
C LEU A 87 -6.43 -8.52 0.69
N ILE A 88 -7.70 -8.17 0.96
CA ILE A 88 -8.51 -8.74 2.05
C ILE A 88 -8.71 -10.23 1.85
N ARG A 89 -9.03 -10.68 0.63
CA ARG A 89 -9.19 -12.12 0.36
C ARG A 89 -7.89 -12.88 0.58
N CYS A 90 -6.76 -12.29 0.18
CA CYS A 90 -5.44 -12.83 0.45
C CYS A 90 -5.17 -12.93 1.96
N GLN A 91 -5.43 -11.86 2.71
CA GLN A 91 -5.35 -11.85 4.18
C GLN A 91 -6.21 -12.97 4.77
N LEU A 92 -7.51 -13.01 4.46
CA LEU A 92 -8.43 -13.99 5.02
C LEU A 92 -7.95 -15.42 4.75
N ALA A 93 -7.57 -15.74 3.51
CA ALA A 93 -7.05 -17.07 3.17
C ALA A 93 -5.72 -17.39 3.87
N ALA A 94 -4.80 -16.42 4.00
CA ALA A 94 -3.54 -16.61 4.72
C ALA A 94 -3.74 -17.02 6.19
N PHE A 95 -4.81 -16.54 6.82
CA PHE A 95 -5.20 -16.89 8.20
C PHE A 95 -6.24 -18.02 8.29
N GLY A 96 -6.49 -18.77 7.21
CA GLY A 96 -7.42 -19.90 7.22
C GLY A 96 -8.89 -19.51 7.36
N LYS A 97 -9.24 -18.27 7.02
CA LYS A 97 -10.60 -17.73 7.13
C LYS A 97 -11.32 -17.76 5.78
N PRO A 98 -12.66 -17.88 5.75
CA PRO A 98 -13.43 -17.81 4.52
C PRO A 98 -13.22 -16.47 3.79
N ALA A 99 -12.80 -16.52 2.53
CA ALA A 99 -12.53 -15.35 1.69
C ALA A 99 -13.71 -15.00 0.77
N GLY A 100 -14.94 -15.17 1.26
CA GLY A 100 -16.18 -14.87 0.53
C GLY A 100 -16.47 -13.36 0.43
N LYS A 101 -17.39 -12.97 -0.47
CA LYS A 101 -17.74 -11.56 -0.71
C LYS A 101 -18.20 -10.82 0.55
N GLU A 102 -19.10 -11.43 1.33
CA GLU A 102 -19.63 -10.80 2.54
C GLU A 102 -18.56 -10.70 3.63
N THR A 103 -17.77 -11.76 3.81
CA THR A 103 -16.65 -11.76 4.77
C THR A 103 -15.61 -10.71 4.42
N ALA A 104 -15.27 -10.56 3.14
CA ALA A 104 -14.38 -9.51 2.66
C ALA A 104 -14.95 -8.11 2.92
N ARG A 105 -16.25 -7.89 2.67
CA ARG A 105 -16.88 -6.59 2.93
C ARG A 105 -16.87 -6.25 4.41
N ARG A 106 -17.26 -7.19 5.26
CA ARG A 106 -17.22 -7.01 6.71
C ARG A 106 -15.80 -6.68 7.18
N PHE A 107 -14.81 -7.39 6.66
CA PHE A 107 -13.40 -7.11 6.96
C PHE A 107 -12.98 -5.70 6.49
N GLN A 108 -13.37 -5.26 5.30
CA GLN A 108 -13.10 -3.90 4.80
C GLN A 108 -13.63 -2.84 5.79
N VAL A 109 -14.89 -2.99 6.20
CA VAL A 109 -15.58 -2.05 7.09
C VAL A 109 -14.94 -2.04 8.49
N GLU A 110 -14.69 -3.21 9.05
CA GLU A 110 -14.38 -3.34 10.48
C GLU A 110 -12.86 -3.38 10.77
N LYS A 111 -12.05 -3.94 9.86
CA LYS A 111 -10.68 -4.40 10.20
C LYS A 111 -9.57 -3.89 9.28
N LEU A 112 -9.87 -3.55 8.03
CA LEU A 112 -8.86 -3.13 7.07
C LEU A 112 -8.18 -1.83 7.52
N GLY A 113 -6.85 -1.86 7.62
CA GLY A 113 -6.02 -0.70 7.91
C GLY A 113 -6.30 -0.03 9.25
N ARG A 114 -6.80 -0.78 10.24
CA ARG A 114 -7.06 -0.25 11.59
C ARG A 114 -5.78 -0.17 12.41
N VAL A 115 -5.62 0.91 13.17
CA VAL A 115 -4.46 1.09 14.09
C VAL A 115 -4.73 0.49 15.47
N THR A 116 -6.00 0.28 15.83
CA THR A 116 -6.38 -0.29 17.13
C THR A 116 -6.00 -1.77 17.21
N PRO A 117 -5.72 -2.31 18.41
CA PRO A 117 -5.45 -3.73 18.59
C PRO A 117 -6.57 -4.60 18.02
N SER A 118 -6.20 -5.60 17.23
CA SER A 118 -7.11 -6.52 16.54
C SER A 118 -6.46 -7.90 16.43
N THR A 119 -7.28 -8.95 16.36
CA THR A 119 -6.82 -10.32 16.09
C THR A 119 -6.39 -10.54 14.64
N ASP A 120 -6.72 -9.60 13.75
CA ASP A 120 -6.37 -9.63 12.33
C ASP A 120 -5.77 -8.28 11.90
N PRO A 121 -4.60 -7.89 12.42
CA PRO A 121 -3.98 -6.64 12.02
C PRO A 121 -3.57 -6.71 10.55
N THR A 122 -3.62 -5.57 9.88
CA THR A 122 -3.15 -5.40 8.50
C THR A 122 -2.14 -4.27 8.45
N CYS A 123 -1.17 -4.37 7.54
CA CYS A 123 -0.27 -3.29 7.19
C CYS A 123 -0.40 -3.03 5.69
N LEU A 124 -0.90 -1.85 5.32
CA LEU A 124 -1.04 -1.41 3.94
C LEU A 124 -0.06 -0.28 3.71
N ILE A 125 0.96 -0.54 2.89
CA ILE A 125 2.02 0.41 2.61
C ILE A 125 1.93 0.87 1.15
N GLU A 126 2.10 2.16 0.93
CA GLU A 126 2.44 2.72 -0.38
C GLU A 126 3.90 3.17 -0.36
N LEU A 127 4.74 2.50 -1.17
CA LEU A 127 6.19 2.75 -1.18
C LEU A 127 6.51 4.20 -1.57
N MET A 128 5.77 4.74 -2.54
CA MET A 128 5.79 6.13 -2.97
C MET A 128 4.48 6.79 -2.51
N PRO A 129 4.51 7.71 -1.53
CA PRO A 129 3.29 8.27 -0.96
C PRO A 129 2.58 9.27 -1.89
N LEU A 130 3.26 9.78 -2.93
CA LEU A 130 2.63 10.69 -3.88
C LEU A 130 1.96 9.93 -5.02
N PRO A 131 0.71 10.26 -5.38
CA PRO A 131 0.00 9.57 -6.44
C PRO A 131 0.55 9.89 -7.82
N SER A 132 0.61 8.88 -8.67
CA SER A 132 0.89 9.01 -10.11
C SER A 132 -0.03 8.06 -10.87
N PRO A 133 -1.24 8.50 -11.30
CA PRO A 133 -2.21 7.58 -11.92
C PRO A 133 -1.70 6.96 -13.22
N SER A 134 -0.74 7.61 -13.88
CA SER A 134 0.04 7.01 -14.97
C SER A 134 1.46 7.59 -14.99
N GLN A 135 2.34 7.02 -15.83
CA GLN A 135 3.67 7.57 -16.07
C GLN A 135 3.64 8.96 -16.75
N LYS A 136 2.53 9.31 -17.42
CA LYS A 136 2.37 10.56 -18.15
C LYS A 136 1.71 11.66 -17.32
N ASP A 137 1.01 11.27 -16.26
CA ASP A 137 0.20 12.17 -15.44
C ASP A 137 0.93 12.49 -14.14
N TRP A 138 1.74 13.55 -14.15
CA TRP A 138 2.44 14.07 -12.98
C TRP A 138 2.00 15.50 -12.67
N TRP A 139 0.81 15.62 -12.09
CA TRP A 139 0.21 16.90 -11.73
C TRP A 139 0.65 17.41 -10.35
N ILE A 140 1.51 16.67 -9.63
CA ILE A 140 2.07 17.09 -8.33
C ILE A 140 2.88 18.38 -8.47
N SER A 141 3.56 18.58 -9.60
CA SER A 141 4.35 19.78 -9.87
C SER A 141 3.53 21.07 -9.86
N GLU A 142 2.20 20.99 -9.96
CA GLU A 142 1.31 22.16 -9.89
C GLU A 142 1.06 22.65 -8.46
N TYR A 143 1.41 21.84 -7.46
CA TYR A 143 1.15 22.12 -6.04
C TYR A 143 2.43 22.53 -5.29
N THR A 144 3.60 22.48 -5.92
CA THR A 144 4.89 22.67 -5.24
C THR A 144 5.99 23.12 -6.19
N ASP A 145 6.96 23.88 -5.66
CA ASP A 145 8.17 24.33 -6.36
C ASP A 145 9.38 23.44 -6.03
N LEU A 146 9.20 22.36 -5.26
CA LEU A 146 10.29 21.43 -4.95
C LEU A 146 10.83 20.82 -6.25
N GLU A 147 12.14 21.00 -6.49
CA GLU A 147 12.77 20.66 -7.76
C GLU A 147 12.60 19.17 -8.11
N TYR A 148 12.79 18.29 -7.11
CA TYR A 148 12.66 16.85 -7.31
C TYR A 148 11.21 16.40 -7.54
N LEU A 149 10.21 17.26 -7.33
CA LEU A 149 8.79 17.01 -7.61
C LEU A 149 8.31 17.65 -8.91
N GLN A 150 9.18 18.27 -9.72
CA GLN A 150 8.80 18.85 -11.02
C GLN A 150 8.53 17.80 -12.09
N SER A 151 8.99 16.56 -11.90
CA SER A 151 8.56 15.44 -12.74
C SER A 151 8.59 14.13 -11.97
N ARG A 152 7.77 13.18 -12.41
CA ARG A 152 7.78 11.81 -11.88
C ARG A 152 9.17 11.19 -11.95
N LYS A 153 9.92 11.45 -13.02
CA LYS A 153 11.28 10.91 -13.20
C LYS A 153 12.22 11.41 -12.11
N LEU A 154 12.18 12.71 -11.82
CA LEU A 154 13.00 13.30 -10.76
C LEU A 154 12.59 12.75 -9.39
N TYR A 155 11.28 12.67 -9.13
CA TYR A 155 10.74 12.14 -7.89
C TYR A 155 11.20 10.70 -7.63
N MET A 156 11.05 9.84 -8.63
CA MET A 156 11.49 8.45 -8.54
C MET A 156 13.00 8.31 -8.36
N ARG A 157 13.80 9.17 -9.01
CA ARG A 157 15.26 9.14 -8.86
C ARG A 157 15.68 9.52 -7.44
N GLU A 158 15.03 10.53 -6.87
CA GLU A 158 15.36 11.09 -5.58
C GLU A 158 14.84 10.23 -4.41
N ILE A 159 13.56 9.86 -4.47
CA ILE A 159 12.83 9.33 -3.32
C ILE A 159 12.85 7.80 -3.26
N LEU A 160 12.81 7.11 -4.40
CA LEU A 160 12.75 5.63 -4.39
C LEU A 160 13.93 4.98 -3.65
N PRO A 161 15.20 5.40 -3.83
CA PRO A 161 16.31 4.80 -3.09
C PRO A 161 16.15 4.96 -1.57
N ARG A 162 15.77 6.17 -1.11
CA ARG A 162 15.56 6.49 0.31
C ARG A 162 14.42 5.66 0.91
N ARG A 163 13.31 5.52 0.16
CA ARG A 163 12.14 4.72 0.59
C ARG A 163 12.44 3.23 0.61
N ILE A 164 13.26 2.72 -0.31
CA ILE A 164 13.73 1.32 -0.27
C ILE A 164 14.54 1.06 1.00
N GLU A 165 15.49 1.95 1.31
CA GLU A 165 16.32 1.86 2.51
C GLU A 165 15.47 1.94 3.79
N ALA A 166 14.56 2.91 3.86
CA ALA A 166 13.68 3.06 5.01
C ALA A 166 12.72 1.87 5.18
N LEU A 167 12.18 1.30 4.07
CA LEU A 167 11.34 0.11 4.14
C LEU A 167 12.14 -1.13 4.60
N ASN A 168 13.39 -1.28 4.15
CA ASN A 168 14.30 -2.30 4.68
C ASN A 168 14.48 -2.14 6.20
N GLY A 169 14.68 -0.91 6.67
CA GLY A 169 14.77 -0.61 8.11
C GLY A 169 13.50 -1.01 8.87
N LEU A 170 12.32 -0.68 8.34
CA LEU A 170 11.04 -1.08 8.94
C LEU A 170 10.87 -2.61 8.97
N ILE A 171 11.20 -3.31 7.88
CA ILE A 171 11.11 -4.78 7.82
C ILE A 171 12.08 -5.40 8.84
N ALA A 172 13.29 -4.88 8.98
CA ALA A 172 14.27 -5.35 9.96
C ALA A 172 13.81 -5.08 11.40
N GLN A 173 13.17 -3.93 11.66
CA GLN A 173 12.68 -3.55 12.98
C GLN A 173 11.47 -4.37 13.42
N TYR A 174 10.49 -4.56 12.53
CA TYR A 174 9.20 -5.18 12.87
C TYR A 174 9.13 -6.66 12.52
N THR A 175 10.05 -7.16 11.69
CA THR A 175 10.20 -8.58 11.32
C THR A 175 8.88 -9.24 10.88
N PRO A 176 8.13 -8.66 9.92
CA PRO A 176 6.90 -9.28 9.44
C PRO A 176 7.20 -10.67 8.90
N LYS A 177 6.29 -11.61 9.14
CA LYS A 177 6.42 -12.99 8.66
C LYS A 177 6.40 -13.05 7.13
N ALA A 178 5.59 -12.20 6.49
CA ALA A 178 5.57 -12.06 5.05
C ALA A 178 5.30 -10.62 4.59
N VAL A 179 5.88 -10.27 3.44
CA VAL A 179 5.63 -9.02 2.73
C VAL A 179 5.23 -9.33 1.30
N VAL A 180 4.06 -8.83 0.89
CA VAL A 180 3.48 -9.00 -0.44
C VAL A 180 3.54 -7.68 -1.19
N PHE A 181 4.46 -7.58 -2.13
CA PHE A 181 4.50 -6.49 -3.09
C PHE A 181 3.51 -6.75 -4.23
N TYR A 182 2.85 -5.70 -4.69
CA TYR A 182 1.99 -5.77 -5.87
C TYR A 182 2.30 -4.66 -6.88
N GLY A 183 2.55 -5.05 -8.12
CA GLY A 183 3.01 -4.15 -9.18
C GLY A 183 4.36 -4.58 -9.77
N MET A 184 4.34 -5.58 -10.66
CA MET A 184 5.54 -6.23 -11.19
C MET A 184 6.50 -5.30 -11.96
N GLY A 185 6.06 -4.12 -12.39
CA GLY A 185 6.90 -3.15 -13.11
C GLY A 185 8.11 -2.67 -12.30
N TYR A 186 8.08 -2.82 -10.97
CA TYR A 186 9.12 -2.35 -10.05
C TYR A 186 10.04 -3.45 -9.55
N ARG A 187 9.97 -4.65 -10.15
CA ARG A 187 10.72 -5.84 -9.71
C ARG A 187 12.19 -5.55 -9.40
N ARG A 188 12.93 -4.91 -10.32
CA ARG A 188 14.37 -4.62 -10.12
C ARG A 188 14.65 -3.77 -8.89
N SER A 189 13.75 -2.84 -8.59
CA SER A 189 13.85 -2.00 -7.39
C SER A 189 13.53 -2.80 -6.13
N LEU A 190 12.53 -3.67 -6.19
CA LEU A 190 12.11 -4.53 -5.08
C LEU A 190 13.12 -5.66 -4.79
N GLU A 191 13.90 -6.11 -5.78
CA GLU A 191 15.01 -7.06 -5.56
C GLU A 191 16.13 -6.46 -4.68
N LYS A 192 16.17 -5.13 -4.50
CA LYS A 192 17.05 -4.47 -3.52
C LYS A 192 16.60 -4.66 -2.06
N ILE A 193 15.34 -5.05 -1.86
CA ILE A 193 14.76 -5.36 -0.54
C ILE A 193 14.79 -6.88 -0.34
N THR A 194 14.34 -7.60 -1.35
CA THR A 194 13.99 -9.03 -1.25
C THR A 194 15.13 -9.98 -1.62
N GLY A 195 16.20 -9.47 -2.22
CA GLY A 195 17.14 -10.29 -2.98
C GLY A 195 16.55 -10.76 -4.31
N ALA A 196 17.14 -11.80 -4.91
CA ALA A 196 16.69 -12.31 -6.21
C ALA A 196 15.30 -12.96 -6.12
N LEU A 197 14.32 -12.41 -6.83
CA LEU A 197 12.96 -12.95 -6.90
C LEU A 197 12.87 -14.08 -7.93
N LYS A 198 12.43 -15.27 -7.48
CA LYS A 198 12.26 -16.44 -8.34
C LYS A 198 10.80 -16.60 -8.73
N LYS A 199 10.54 -16.88 -10.01
CA LYS A 199 9.16 -17.09 -10.48
C LYS A 199 8.59 -18.35 -9.84
N SER A 200 7.35 -18.29 -9.38
CA SER A 200 6.65 -19.45 -8.83
C SER A 200 6.33 -20.45 -9.95
N GLU A 201 6.54 -21.74 -9.67
CA GLU A 201 6.18 -22.82 -10.60
C GLU A 201 4.68 -23.08 -10.63
N ARG A 202 3.97 -22.72 -9.55
CA ARG A 202 2.52 -22.97 -9.40
C ARG A 202 1.66 -21.81 -9.86
N MET A 203 2.15 -20.57 -9.67
CA MET A 203 1.39 -19.36 -9.96
C MET A 203 2.14 -18.48 -10.97
N SER A 204 1.58 -18.33 -12.17
CA SER A 204 2.24 -17.67 -13.31
C SER A 204 2.63 -16.21 -13.09
N ARG A 205 1.92 -15.51 -12.19
CA ARG A 205 2.10 -14.09 -11.85
C ARG A 205 2.61 -13.88 -10.42
N LEU A 206 3.35 -14.86 -9.89
CA LEU A 206 3.95 -14.78 -8.57
C LEU A 206 5.46 -14.95 -8.68
N PHE A 207 6.19 -14.13 -7.92
CA PHE A 207 7.59 -14.34 -7.63
C PHE A 207 7.79 -14.40 -6.12
N GLU A 208 8.79 -15.16 -5.70
CA GLU A 208 9.05 -15.46 -4.30
C GLU A 208 10.54 -15.28 -4.00
N ALA A 209 10.83 -14.77 -2.82
CA ALA A 209 12.17 -14.78 -2.23
C ALA A 209 12.06 -15.09 -0.73
N LYS A 210 13.14 -15.62 -0.17
CA LYS A 210 13.24 -15.96 1.25
C LYS A 210 14.35 -15.12 1.86
N GLY A 211 13.99 -14.22 2.77
CA GLY A 211 14.94 -13.61 3.70
C GLY A 211 15.12 -14.48 4.95
N ASP A 212 15.88 -13.98 5.90
CA ASP A 212 16.21 -14.73 7.13
C ASP A 212 14.97 -14.99 7.98
N GLN A 213 14.15 -13.96 8.21
CA GLN A 213 12.94 -14.03 9.04
C GLN A 213 11.64 -13.67 8.30
N THR A 214 11.76 -13.10 7.11
CA THR A 214 10.64 -12.61 6.30
C THR A 214 10.60 -13.30 4.95
N ARG A 215 9.42 -13.78 4.55
CA ARG A 215 9.18 -14.25 3.18
C ARG A 215 8.65 -13.12 2.31
N PHE A 216 9.17 -13.02 1.09
CA PHE A 216 8.80 -11.97 0.15
C PHE A 216 8.05 -12.53 -1.04
N PHE A 217 7.00 -11.83 -1.44
CA PHE A 217 6.18 -12.19 -2.57
C PHE A 217 5.99 -10.97 -3.47
N LEU A 218 6.10 -11.15 -4.78
CA LEU A 218 5.76 -10.13 -5.77
C LEU A 218 4.69 -10.68 -6.71
N THR A 219 3.55 -9.99 -6.76
CA THR A 219 2.44 -10.33 -7.65
C THR A 219 2.06 -9.17 -8.56
N ALA A 220 1.23 -9.45 -9.58
CA ALA A 220 0.62 -8.41 -10.37
C ALA A 220 -0.32 -7.52 -9.53
N HIS A 221 -0.51 -6.27 -9.95
CA HIS A 221 -1.40 -5.33 -9.28
C HIS A 221 -2.84 -5.91 -9.21
N PRO A 222 -3.59 -5.74 -8.10
CA PRO A 222 -4.94 -6.28 -7.96
C PRO A 222 -5.91 -5.94 -9.09
N THR A 223 -5.77 -4.77 -9.71
CA THR A 223 -6.63 -4.33 -10.83
C THR A 223 -6.06 -4.62 -12.21
N PHE A 224 -4.90 -5.28 -12.31
CA PHE A 224 -4.32 -5.67 -13.59
C PHE A 224 -5.26 -6.63 -14.34
N HIS A 225 -5.32 -6.51 -15.67
CA HIS A 225 -6.18 -7.33 -16.51
C HIS A 225 -5.88 -8.82 -16.34
N GLY A 226 -6.92 -9.63 -16.11
CA GLY A 226 -6.80 -11.07 -15.87
C GLY A 226 -6.52 -11.48 -14.43
N MET A 227 -6.47 -10.54 -13.47
CA MET A 227 -6.35 -10.87 -12.05
C MET A 227 -7.71 -11.20 -11.43
N SER A 228 -7.89 -12.45 -11.02
CA SER A 228 -9.11 -12.94 -10.37
C SER A 228 -9.04 -12.85 -8.83
N ASN A 229 -10.18 -13.06 -8.18
CA ASN A 229 -10.23 -13.23 -6.73
C ASN A 229 -9.52 -14.53 -6.31
N ASP A 230 -9.68 -15.60 -7.10
CA ASP A 230 -9.08 -16.91 -6.83
C ASP A 230 -7.55 -16.84 -6.81
N HIS A 231 -6.93 -16.03 -7.69
CA HIS A 231 -5.49 -15.79 -7.64
C HIS A 231 -5.02 -15.27 -6.27
N PHE A 232 -5.76 -14.33 -5.69
CA PHE A 232 -5.39 -13.76 -4.39
C PHE A 232 -5.75 -14.65 -3.21
N ILE A 233 -6.78 -15.48 -3.33
CA ILE A 233 -7.09 -16.54 -2.36
C ILE A 233 -5.96 -17.57 -2.35
N GLU A 234 -5.55 -18.08 -3.51
CA GLU A 234 -4.44 -19.03 -3.65
C GLU A 234 -3.12 -18.45 -3.12
N LEU A 235 -2.84 -17.17 -3.40
CA LEU A 235 -1.71 -16.46 -2.79
C LEU A 235 -1.80 -16.46 -1.27
N GLY A 236 -2.99 -16.21 -0.71
CA GLY A 236 -3.23 -16.31 0.73
C GLY A 236 -2.94 -17.71 1.26
N ASP A 237 -3.47 -18.75 0.63
CA ASP A 237 -3.20 -20.14 1.04
C ASP A 237 -1.70 -20.47 1.02
N ARG A 238 -0.95 -19.96 0.04
CA ARG A 238 0.52 -20.10 -0.03
C ARG A 238 1.24 -19.34 1.10
N LEU A 239 0.71 -18.20 1.52
CA LEU A 239 1.26 -17.40 2.61
C LEU A 239 1.08 -18.09 3.96
N ARG A 240 0.05 -18.93 4.14
CA ARG A 240 -0.27 -19.60 5.41
C ARG A 240 0.93 -20.34 6.01
N ASP A 241 1.75 -20.99 5.19
CA ASP A 241 2.95 -21.69 5.66
C ASP A 241 4.05 -20.76 6.17
N SER A 242 4.01 -19.48 5.78
CA SER A 242 4.91 -18.44 6.27
C SER A 242 4.44 -17.83 7.61
N LEU A 243 3.15 -17.94 7.91
CA LEU A 243 2.51 -17.31 9.07
C LEU A 243 2.42 -18.22 10.30
N LYS A 244 2.82 -19.50 10.16
CA LYS A 244 3.03 -20.44 11.27
C LYS A 244 4.33 -20.10 12.00
#